data_AF-A0A519BUS3-F1
#
_entry.id   AF-A0A519BUS3-F1
#
_cell.length_a   1.000
_cell.length_b   1.000
_cell.length_c   1.000
_cell.angle_alpha   90.00
_cell.angle_beta   90.00
_cell.angle_gamma   90.00
#
_symmetry.space_group_name_H-M   'P 1'
#
loop_
_entity.id
_entity.type
_entity.pdbx_description
1 polymer ?
#
loop_
_entity_poly.entity_id
_entity_poly.type
_entity_poly.pdbx_seq_one_letter_code
_entity_poly.pdbx_strand_id
1 'polypeptide(L)'
;MDGTASVGVDHPTNLGDGSLDFIPIWARSNIWEPLGLTVFLQFMILGCLMGTLLGGSQGLARSIFGQIVPKTRSTEFFGFFGFFNKVAAFMGPTLYFFMAVVYDSRVGIFSISMLLLIGAGLLYMVDIEAGRADARAEDERLGKKLLDSQGPDSLVE
;
A
#
# COMPACT_ATOMS: atom_id res chain seq x y z
N MET A 1 -23.78 42.18 -20.44
CA MET A 1 -22.46 41.89 -19.84
C MET A 1 -22.79 41.11 -18.59
N ASP A 2 -22.93 39.80 -18.74
CA ASP A 2 -23.64 38.97 -17.77
C ASP A 2 -22.57 38.12 -17.08
N GLY A 3 -22.34 38.39 -15.79
CA GLY A 3 -21.20 37.92 -15.00
C GLY A 3 -21.17 36.43 -14.67
N THR A 4 -21.55 35.58 -15.61
CA THR A 4 -21.47 34.12 -15.50
C THR A 4 -20.69 33.59 -16.70
N ALA A 5 -19.54 32.98 -16.43
CA ALA A 5 -18.54 32.46 -17.37
C ALA A 5 -17.56 33.50 -17.96
N SER A 6 -16.62 33.95 -17.13
CA SER A 6 -15.37 34.60 -17.60
C SER A 6 -14.26 33.60 -17.93
N VAL A 7 -14.55 32.29 -17.84
CA VAL A 7 -13.62 31.22 -18.19
C VAL A 7 -14.31 30.31 -19.19
N GLY A 8 -13.61 29.94 -20.27
CA GLY A 8 -14.15 29.06 -21.30
C GLY A 8 -14.58 27.72 -20.71
N VAL A 9 -15.46 27.01 -21.43
CA VAL A 9 -15.94 25.67 -21.06
C VAL A 9 -14.79 24.72 -20.71
N ASP A 10 -13.64 24.85 -21.38
CA ASP A 10 -12.40 24.10 -21.17
C ASP A 10 -11.39 24.81 -20.23
N HIS A 11 -11.82 25.36 -19.10
CA HIS A 11 -10.90 25.91 -18.10
C HIS A 11 -10.59 24.86 -17.01
N PRO A 12 -9.33 24.66 -16.59
CA PRO A 12 -8.92 23.66 -15.58
C PRO A 12 -9.51 23.88 -14.16
N THR A 13 -10.37 24.88 -13.98
CA THR A 13 -11.10 25.19 -12.74
C THR A 13 -12.60 24.89 -12.86
N ASN A 14 -13.06 24.38 -14.01
CA ASN A 14 -14.45 23.99 -14.21
C ASN A 14 -14.71 22.67 -13.45
N LEU A 15 -15.30 22.78 -12.25
CA LEU A 15 -15.76 21.62 -11.49
C LEU A 15 -17.06 21.12 -12.15
N GLY A 16 -16.98 20.00 -12.86
CA GLY A 16 -18.11 19.43 -13.59
C GLY A 16 -17.74 18.64 -14.87
N ASP A 17 -16.50 18.75 -15.36
CA ASP A 17 -16.05 18.10 -16.60
C ASP A 17 -15.11 16.90 -16.36
N GLY A 18 -14.81 16.57 -15.09
CA GLY A 18 -13.96 15.44 -14.74
C GLY A 18 -14.73 14.11 -14.78
N SER A 19 -14.17 13.09 -15.44
CA SER A 19 -14.76 11.74 -15.54
C SER A 19 -15.05 11.05 -14.20
N LEU A 20 -14.47 11.55 -13.09
CA LEU A 20 -14.62 11.00 -11.73
C LEU A 20 -15.21 12.00 -10.71
N ASP A 21 -15.85 13.08 -11.16
CA ASP A 21 -16.39 14.13 -10.26
C ASP A 21 -17.58 13.67 -9.42
N PHE A 22 -18.26 12.59 -9.80
CA PHE A 22 -19.36 12.02 -9.04
C PHE A 22 -18.94 11.53 -7.64
N ILE A 23 -17.68 11.12 -7.45
CA ILE A 23 -17.16 10.61 -6.16
C ILE A 23 -17.13 11.73 -5.10
N PRO A 24 -16.43 12.87 -5.32
CA PRO A 24 -16.42 13.96 -4.35
C PRO A 24 -17.79 14.62 -4.20
N ILE A 25 -18.61 14.69 -5.26
CA ILE A 25 -19.97 15.24 -5.18
C ILE A 25 -20.85 14.36 -4.27
N TRP A 26 -20.81 13.04 -4.44
CA TRP A 26 -21.53 12.10 -3.58
C TRP A 26 -21.07 12.16 -2.12
N ALA A 27 -19.76 12.21 -1.88
CA ALA A 27 -19.21 12.32 -0.53
C ALA A 27 -19.62 13.64 0.13
N ARG A 28 -19.65 14.74 -0.63
CA ARG A 28 -20.12 16.03 -0.13
C ARG A 28 -21.58 15.97 0.29
N SER A 29 -22.46 15.47 -0.55
CA SER A 29 -23.90 15.47 -0.27
C SER A 29 -24.34 14.46 0.80
N ASN A 30 -23.67 13.30 0.89
CA ASN A 30 -24.08 12.23 1.81
C ASN A 30 -23.32 12.21 3.13
N ILE A 31 -22.06 12.68 3.15
CA ILE A 31 -21.21 12.63 4.33
C ILE A 31 -21.05 14.03 4.91
N TRP A 32 -20.51 14.97 4.13
CA TRP A 32 -20.05 16.25 4.68
C TRP A 32 -21.16 17.27 4.93
N GLU A 33 -22.16 17.33 4.05
CA GLU A 33 -23.31 18.23 4.15
C GLU A 33 -24.23 17.92 5.35
N PRO A 34 -24.65 16.66 5.61
CA PRO A 34 -25.46 16.35 6.79
C PRO A 34 -24.68 16.47 8.11
N LEU A 35 -23.35 16.32 8.08
CA LEU A 35 -22.50 16.50 9.26
C LEU A 35 -22.21 17.98 9.57
N GLY A 36 -22.48 18.91 8.65
CA GLY A 36 -22.28 20.35 8.85
C GLY A 36 -20.82 20.75 9.16
N LEU A 37 -19.84 19.91 8.80
CA LEU A 37 -18.45 20.10 9.18
C LEU A 37 -17.76 21.18 8.35
N THR A 38 -16.92 21.99 9.00
CA THR A 38 -16.05 22.95 8.31
C THR A 38 -15.02 22.22 7.44
N VAL A 39 -14.60 22.83 6.34
CA VAL A 39 -13.59 22.27 5.42
C VAL A 39 -12.32 21.83 6.17
N PHE A 40 -11.89 22.61 7.16
CA PHE A 40 -10.75 22.26 8.01
C PHE A 40 -10.93 20.93 8.75
N LEU A 41 -12.09 20.70 9.37
CA LEU A 41 -12.38 19.44 10.06
C LEU A 41 -12.47 18.27 9.10
N GLN A 42 -13.03 18.47 7.89
CA GLN A 42 -13.06 17.43 6.85
C GLN A 42 -11.64 16.96 6.50
N PHE A 43 -10.72 17.91 6.25
CA PHE A 43 -9.32 17.59 5.98
C PHE A 43 -8.63 16.91 7.16
N MET A 44 -8.88 17.36 8.39
CA MET A 44 -8.25 16.78 9.57
C MET A 44 -8.71 15.35 9.84
N ILE A 45 -10.01 15.07 9.69
CA ILE A 45 -10.55 13.71 9.83
C ILE A 45 -9.97 12.81 8.73
N LEU A 46 -10.02 13.24 7.46
CA LEU A 46 -9.47 12.46 6.35
C LEU A 46 -7.97 12.19 6.51
N GLY A 47 -7.20 13.20 6.92
CA GLY A 47 -5.77 13.09 7.16
C GLY A 47 -5.44 12.13 8.30
N CYS A 48 -6.19 12.20 9.41
CA CYS A 48 -6.03 11.28 10.53
C CYS A 48 -6.34 9.83 10.10
N LEU A 49 -7.48 9.63 9.42
CA LEU A 49 -7.95 8.32 8.99
C LEU A 49 -6.96 7.68 8.00
N MET A 50 -6.48 8.44 7.01
CA MET A 50 -5.43 7.97 6.10
C MET A 50 -4.10 7.73 6.81
N GLY A 51 -3.69 8.62 7.72
CA GLY A 51 -2.46 8.45 8.49
C GLY A 51 -2.47 7.15 9.30
N THR A 52 -3.58 6.86 9.99
CA THR A 52 -3.77 5.61 10.72
C THR A 52 -3.80 4.41 9.77
N LEU A 53 -4.49 4.49 8.64
CA LEU A 53 -4.56 3.40 7.66
C LEU A 53 -3.17 3.05 7.10
N LEU A 54 -2.41 4.05 6.66
CA LEU A 54 -1.08 3.87 6.09
C LEU A 54 -0.07 3.39 7.15
N GLY A 55 -0.09 4.00 8.35
CA GLY A 55 0.80 3.61 9.44
C GLY A 55 0.52 2.21 9.99
N GLY A 56 -0.77 1.88 10.19
CA GLY A 56 -1.21 0.57 10.64
C GLY A 56 -0.82 -0.53 9.65
N SER A 57 -1.06 -0.32 8.36
CA SER A 57 -0.72 -1.29 7.32
C SER A 57 0.79 -1.54 7.24
N GLN A 58 1.62 -0.50 7.35
CA GLN A 58 3.08 -0.64 7.36
C GLN A 58 3.59 -1.43 8.58
N GLY A 59 3.01 -1.19 9.76
CA GLY A 59 3.34 -1.94 10.97
C GLY A 59 2.95 -3.42 10.88
N LEU A 60 1.72 -3.69 10.42
CA LEU A 60 1.21 -5.05 10.22
C LEU A 60 2.05 -5.83 9.20
N ALA A 61 2.40 -5.22 8.07
CA ALA A 61 3.23 -5.86 7.05
C ALA A 61 4.58 -6.31 7.61
N ARG A 62 5.27 -5.46 8.39
CA ARG A 62 6.54 -5.83 9.03
C ARG A 62 6.37 -6.94 10.07
N SER A 63 5.29 -6.92 10.84
CA SER A 63 5.01 -7.94 11.85
C SER A 63 4.75 -9.32 11.22
N ILE A 64 3.94 -9.36 10.17
CA ILE A 64 3.64 -10.61 9.44
C ILE A 64 4.91 -11.14 8.77
N PHE A 65 5.68 -10.27 8.11
CA PHE A 65 6.92 -10.65 7.47
C PHE A 65 7.92 -11.29 8.45
N GLY A 66 8.09 -10.71 9.65
CA GLY A 66 8.96 -11.27 10.68
C GLY A 66 8.54 -12.64 11.21
N GLN A 67 7.27 -13.04 11.05
CA GLN A 67 6.78 -14.35 11.49
C GLN A 67 6.94 -15.46 10.44
N ILE A 68 7.05 -15.08 9.15
CA ILE A 68 7.13 -16.01 8.01
C ILE A 68 8.58 -16.21 7.53
N VAL A 69 9.50 -15.33 7.92
CA VAL A 69 10.91 -15.44 7.51
C VAL A 69 11.67 -16.40 8.43
N PRO A 70 12.36 -17.43 7.90
CA PRO A 70 13.20 -18.34 8.68
C PRO A 70 14.41 -17.60 9.28
N LYS A 71 14.78 -17.95 10.52
CA LYS A 71 15.81 -17.20 11.27
C LYS A 71 17.18 -17.31 10.63
N THR A 72 17.47 -18.48 10.08
CA THR A 72 18.74 -18.86 9.45
C THR A 72 19.06 -18.07 8.18
N ARG A 73 18.04 -17.61 7.42
CA ARG A 73 18.21 -16.81 6.18
C ARG A 73 17.59 -15.42 6.24
N SER A 74 17.33 -14.91 7.45
CA SER A 74 16.64 -13.65 7.66
C SER A 74 17.23 -12.47 6.87
N THR A 75 18.56 -12.32 6.84
CA THR A 75 19.23 -11.22 6.12
C THR A 75 18.94 -11.20 4.62
N GLU A 76 18.86 -12.37 3.96
CA GLU A 76 18.57 -12.45 2.52
C GLU A 76 17.14 -11.97 2.23
N PHE A 77 16.16 -12.46 2.99
CA PHE A 77 14.76 -12.09 2.84
C PHE A 77 14.50 -10.61 3.16
N PHE A 78 15.13 -10.07 4.22
CA PHE A 78 15.05 -8.63 4.52
C PHE A 78 15.71 -7.76 3.43
N GLY A 79 16.79 -8.24 2.80
CA GLY A 79 17.39 -7.60 1.63
C GLY A 79 16.42 -7.51 0.46
N PHE A 80 15.73 -8.59 0.12
CA PHE A 80 14.68 -8.59 -0.91
C PHE A 80 13.50 -7.69 -0.56
N PHE A 81 13.02 -7.73 0.69
CA PHE A 81 11.94 -6.86 1.16
C PHE A 81 12.29 -5.37 0.99
N GLY A 82 13.53 -4.99 1.32
CA GLY A 82 14.03 -3.63 1.10
C GLY A 82 14.09 -3.23 -0.38
N PHE A 83 14.55 -4.12 -1.25
CA PHE A 83 14.57 -3.91 -2.69
C PHE A 83 13.17 -3.67 -3.26
N PHE A 84 12.20 -4.54 -2.94
CA PHE A 84 10.82 -4.39 -3.40
C PHE A 84 10.16 -3.11 -2.90
N ASN A 85 10.43 -2.68 -1.67
CA ASN A 85 9.94 -1.39 -1.17
C ASN A 85 10.47 -0.22 -2.00
N LYS A 86 11.74 -0.27 -2.42
CA LYS A 86 12.33 0.77 -3.26
C LYS A 86 11.72 0.79 -4.67
N VAL A 87 11.46 -0.39 -5.24
CA VAL A 87 10.75 -0.52 -6.53
C VAL A 87 9.32 0.01 -6.40
N ALA A 88 8.58 -0.37 -5.35
CA ALA A 88 7.23 0.10 -5.11
C ALA A 88 7.16 1.63 -4.93
N ALA A 89 8.13 2.21 -4.21
CA ALA A 89 8.24 3.66 -4.02
C ALA A 89 8.50 4.42 -5.33
N PHE A 90 9.09 3.77 -6.34
CA PHE A 90 9.24 4.33 -7.68
C PHE A 90 7.97 4.11 -8.52
N MET A 91 7.37 2.91 -8.47
CA MET A 91 6.20 2.55 -9.27
C MET A 91 4.97 3.40 -8.98
N GLY A 92 4.72 3.77 -7.71
CA GLY A 92 3.58 4.60 -7.33
C GLY A 92 3.56 5.96 -8.05
N PRO A 93 4.59 6.81 -7.87
CA PRO A 93 4.71 8.08 -8.58
C PRO A 93 4.70 7.94 -10.10
N THR A 94 5.36 6.91 -10.66
CA THR A 94 5.36 6.67 -12.11
C THR A 94 3.97 6.38 -12.65
N LEU A 95 3.20 5.52 -11.97
CA LEU A 95 1.82 5.21 -12.35
C LEU A 95 0.94 6.45 -12.25
N TYR A 96 1.03 7.20 -11.14
CA TYR A 96 0.31 8.46 -10.96
C TYR A 96 0.63 9.44 -12.10
N PHE A 97 1.92 9.66 -12.37
CA PHE A 97 2.37 10.59 -13.40
C PHE A 97 1.80 10.22 -14.77
N PHE A 98 1.91 8.95 -15.16
CA PHE A 98 1.39 8.49 -16.44
C PHE A 98 -0.13 8.69 -16.55
N MET A 99 -0.88 8.31 -15.51
CA MET A 99 -2.33 8.45 -15.50
C MET A 99 -2.80 9.91 -15.45
N ALA A 100 -2.09 10.76 -14.71
CA ALA A 100 -2.39 12.19 -14.61
C ALA A 100 -2.08 12.95 -15.90
N VAL A 101 -1.05 12.54 -16.65
CA VAL A 101 -0.66 13.17 -17.92
C VAL A 101 -1.57 12.76 -19.07
N VAL A 102 -1.97 11.49 -19.14
CA VAL A 102 -2.81 10.97 -20.23
C VAL A 102 -4.28 11.33 -20.06
N TYR A 103 -4.78 11.35 -18.82
CA TYR A 103 -6.18 11.61 -18.51
C TYR A 103 -6.32 12.92 -17.73
N ASP A 104 -6.34 12.84 -16.41
CA ASP A 104 -6.43 13.96 -15.49
C ASP A 104 -5.90 13.56 -14.11
N SER A 105 -5.56 14.54 -13.28
CA SER A 105 -5.10 14.34 -11.91
C SER A 105 -6.07 13.47 -11.07
N ARG A 106 -7.38 13.56 -11.32
CA ARG A 106 -8.40 12.74 -10.62
C ARG A 106 -8.25 11.26 -10.93
N VAL A 107 -8.03 10.93 -12.20
CA VAL A 107 -7.78 9.54 -12.65
C VAL A 107 -6.42 9.07 -12.11
N GLY A 108 -5.43 9.97 -12.04
CA GLY A 108 -4.17 9.72 -11.36
C GLY A 108 -4.36 9.29 -9.90
N ILE A 109 -5.12 10.05 -9.10
CA ILE A 109 -5.42 9.70 -7.70
C ILE A 109 -6.16 8.36 -7.61
N PHE A 110 -7.16 8.15 -8.48
CA PHE A 110 -7.91 6.89 -8.54
C PHE A 110 -7.02 5.68 -8.84
N SER A 111 -6.00 5.84 -9.70
CA SER A 111 -5.05 4.76 -10.01
C SER A 111 -4.26 4.29 -8.78
N ILE A 112 -3.90 5.23 -7.89
CA ILE A 112 -3.23 4.89 -6.63
C ILE A 112 -4.18 4.19 -5.68
N SER A 113 -5.44 4.63 -5.59
CA SER A 113 -6.47 3.92 -4.83
C SER A 113 -6.66 2.49 -5.35
N MET A 114 -6.70 2.29 -6.68
CA MET A 114 -6.81 0.97 -7.28
C MET A 114 -5.59 0.09 -6.97
N LEU A 115 -4.37 0.64 -7.01
CA LEU A 115 -3.15 -0.06 -6.62
C LEU A 115 -3.21 -0.53 -5.15
N LEU A 116 -3.71 0.31 -4.25
CA LEU A 116 -3.92 -0.06 -2.85
C LEU A 116 -4.96 -1.17 -2.70
N LEU A 117 -6.06 -1.14 -3.45
CA LEU A 117 -7.09 -2.19 -3.42
C LEU A 117 -6.57 -3.53 -3.94
N ILE A 118 -5.78 -3.51 -5.02
CA ILE A 118 -5.12 -4.72 -5.54
C ILE A 118 -4.16 -5.29 -4.50
N GLY A 119 -3.35 -4.44 -3.86
CA GLY A 119 -2.45 -4.85 -2.78
C GLY A 119 -3.21 -5.45 -1.58
N ALA A 120 -4.31 -4.84 -1.19
CA ALA A 120 -5.17 -5.35 -0.12
C ALA A 120 -5.81 -6.71 -0.47
N GLY A 121 -6.28 -6.86 -1.72
CA GLY A 121 -6.82 -8.13 -2.22
C GLY A 121 -5.78 -9.24 -2.25
N LEU A 122 -4.56 -8.95 -2.70
CA LEU A 122 -3.44 -9.90 -2.67
C LEU A 122 -3.12 -10.33 -1.24
N LEU A 123 -3.11 -9.39 -0.28
CA LEU A 123 -2.87 -9.71 1.12
C LEU A 123 -3.97 -10.61 1.70
N TYR A 124 -5.22 -10.43 1.28
CA TYR A 124 -6.34 -11.28 1.70
C TYR A 124 -6.20 -12.73 1.22
N MET A 125 -5.49 -12.98 0.12
CA MET A 125 -5.23 -14.32 -0.40
C MET A 125 -4.07 -15.04 0.30
N VAL A 126 -3.29 -14.35 1.14
CA VAL A 126 -2.13 -14.92 1.81
C VAL A 126 -2.54 -15.65 3.10
N ASP A 127 -2.26 -16.95 3.15
CA ASP A 127 -2.40 -17.75 4.37
C ASP A 127 -1.14 -17.61 5.25
N ILE A 128 -1.32 -16.92 6.38
CA ILE A 128 -0.24 -16.65 7.34
C ILE A 128 0.16 -17.92 8.10
N GLU A 129 -0.78 -18.83 8.37
CA GLU A 129 -0.50 -20.01 9.18
C GLU A 129 0.33 -21.03 8.39
N ALA A 130 0.02 -21.20 7.10
CA ALA A 130 0.84 -21.98 6.18
C ALA A 130 2.28 -21.41 6.10
N GLY A 131 2.42 -20.09 5.93
CA GLY A 131 3.74 -19.44 5.89
C GLY A 131 4.57 -19.63 7.16
N ARG A 132 3.93 -19.63 8.34
CA ARG A 132 4.60 -19.90 9.62
C ARG A 132 5.03 -21.35 9.76
N ALA A 133 4.27 -22.29 9.22
CA ALA A 133 4.62 -23.72 9.23
C ALA A 133 5.85 -23.98 8.35
N ASP A 134 5.88 -23.42 7.15
CA ASP A 134 7.01 -23.55 6.21
C ASP A 134 8.29 -22.94 6.77
N ALA A 135 8.20 -21.79 7.43
CA ALA A 135 9.35 -21.14 8.07
C ALA A 135 10.00 -22.03 9.15
N ARG A 136 9.16 -22.71 9.96
CA ARG A 136 9.65 -23.64 11.00
C ARG A 136 10.26 -24.90 10.39
N ALA A 137 9.64 -25.47 9.38
CA ALA A 137 10.12 -26.68 8.72
C ALA A 137 11.50 -26.47 8.07
N GLU A 138 11.74 -25.30 7.47
CA GLU A 138 13.04 -24.97 6.87
C GLU A 138 14.12 -24.72 7.93
N ASP A 139 13.79 -24.05 9.05
CA ASP A 139 14.73 -23.88 10.18
C ASP A 139 15.10 -25.24 10.82
N GLU A 140 14.14 -26.16 10.98
CA GLU A 140 14.41 -27.54 11.46
C GLU A 140 15.28 -28.35 10.49
N ARG A 141 15.00 -28.24 9.19
CA ARG A 141 15.78 -28.93 8.14
C ARG A 141 17.22 -28.44 8.09
N LEU A 142 17.44 -27.13 8.21
CA LEU A 142 18.77 -26.53 8.26
C LEU A 142 19.50 -26.91 9.55
N GLY A 143 18.82 -26.88 10.69
CA GLY A 143 19.38 -27.34 11.97
C GLY A 143 19.85 -28.80 11.91
N LYS A 144 19.04 -29.69 11.33
CA LYS A 144 19.39 -31.11 11.17
C LYS A 144 20.61 -31.33 10.27
N LYS A 145 20.72 -30.58 9.16
CA LYS A 145 21.91 -30.62 8.28
C LYS A 145 23.18 -30.16 9.00
N LEU A 146 23.08 -29.13 9.83
CA LEU A 146 24.23 -28.64 10.61
C LEU A 146 24.70 -29.69 11.61
N LEU A 147 23.77 -30.33 12.32
CA LEU A 147 24.05 -31.41 13.27
C LEU A 147 24.66 -32.64 12.59
N ASP A 148 24.10 -33.07 11.44
CA ASP A 148 24.66 -34.18 10.65
C ASP A 148 26.07 -33.85 10.11
N SER A 149 26.35 -32.58 9.79
CA SER A 149 27.71 -32.18 9.35
C SER A 149 28.74 -32.10 10.48
N GLN A 150 28.29 -31.99 11.75
CA GLN A 150 29.15 -31.99 12.94
C GLN A 150 29.28 -33.38 13.59
N GLY A 151 28.71 -34.42 12.98
CA GLY A 151 28.89 -35.82 13.37
C GLY A 151 30.38 -36.27 13.37
N PRO A 152 30.68 -37.44 13.94
CA PRO A 152 31.85 -37.80 14.77
C PRO A 152 33.28 -37.51 14.29
N ASP A 153 33.49 -36.99 13.08
CA ASP A 153 34.82 -36.71 12.52
C ASP A 153 35.49 -35.47 13.16
N SER A 154 34.73 -34.60 13.82
CA SER A 154 35.28 -33.42 14.54
C SER A 154 35.87 -33.74 15.92
N LEU A 155 35.68 -34.95 16.44
CA LEU A 155 36.27 -35.39 17.72
C LEU A 155 37.49 -36.30 17.53
N VAL A 156 37.94 -36.46 16.29
CA VAL A 156 39.08 -37.32 15.90
C VAL A 156 40.28 -36.50 15.39
N GLU A 157 40.14 -35.18 15.23
CA GLU A 157 41.27 -34.25 15.02
C GLU A 157 41.69 -33.52 16.31
#